data_AF-A0A0G4LLX0-F1
#
_entry.id   AF-A0A0G4LLX0-F1
#
_cell.length_a   1.000
_cell.length_b   1.000
_cell.length_c   1.000
_cell.angle_alpha   90.00
_cell.angle_beta   90.00
_cell.angle_gamma   90.00
#
_symmetry.space_group_name_H-M   'P 1'
#
loop_
_entity.id
_entity.type
_entity.pdbx_description
1 polymer ?
#
loop_
_entity_poly.entity_id
_entity_poly.type
_entity_poly.pdbx_seq_one_letter_code
_entity_poly.pdbx_strand_id
1 'polypeptide(L)'
;MHWFNEQVHYDTTPLPASIPKVQEVGASSAPLLSASFFIGARCRDYNDDYMQCKTDSAGRGEFDCMKEGRRVTRCAQSVYVY
;
A
#
# COMPACT_ATOMS: atom_id res chain seq x y z
N MET A 1 -16.36 -13.93 -18.57
CA MET A 1 -16.02 -12.89 -19.57
C MET A 1 -14.51 -12.94 -19.80
N HIS A 2 -14.05 -13.32 -21.00
CA HIS A 2 -12.64 -13.20 -21.37
C HIS A 2 -12.50 -12.09 -22.40
N TRP A 3 -11.75 -11.06 -22.04
CA TRP A 3 -11.27 -10.02 -22.95
C TRP A 3 -10.01 -10.56 -23.64
N PHE A 4 -10.07 -10.81 -24.95
CA PHE A 4 -9.04 -11.55 -25.69
C PHE A 4 -7.93 -10.67 -26.31
N ASN A 5 -7.85 -9.39 -25.95
CA ASN A 5 -6.83 -8.48 -26.46
C ASN A 5 -6.36 -7.50 -25.37
N GLU A 6 -5.79 -8.04 -24.29
CA GLU A 6 -5.13 -7.23 -23.27
C GLU A 6 -3.62 -7.25 -23.53
N GLN A 7 -3.05 -6.09 -23.84
CA GLN A 7 -1.60 -5.89 -23.95
C GLN A 7 -1.09 -5.32 -22.63
N VAL A 8 -0.03 -5.91 -22.08
CA VAL A 8 0.59 -5.41 -20.85
C VAL A 8 1.54 -4.27 -21.18
N HIS A 9 1.27 -3.08 -20.63
CA HIS A 9 2.14 -1.91 -20.77
C HIS A 9 2.86 -1.62 -19.45
N TYR A 10 4.17 -1.38 -19.51
CA TYR A 10 5.01 -1.03 -18.36
C TYR A 10 5.51 0.41 -18.50
N ASP A 11 5.24 1.25 -17.50
CA ASP A 11 5.84 2.56 -17.36
C ASP A 11 7.13 2.46 -16.53
N THR A 12 8.23 2.98 -17.06
CA THR A 12 9.55 2.97 -16.42
C THR A 12 9.90 4.29 -15.73
N THR A 13 8.97 5.26 -15.73
CA THR A 13 9.14 6.56 -15.10
C THR A 13 9.33 6.40 -13.59
N PRO A 14 10.45 6.85 -13.02
CA PRO A 14 10.68 6.75 -11.58
C PRO A 14 9.81 7.74 -10.80
N LEU A 15 9.58 7.44 -9.52
CA LEU A 15 8.87 8.35 -8.61
C LEU A 15 9.60 9.70 -8.49
N PRO A 16 8.88 10.85 -8.52
CA PRO A 16 9.48 12.16 -8.30
C PRO A 16 10.29 12.27 -7.01
N ALA A 17 11.43 12.96 -7.06
CA ALA A 17 12.35 13.08 -5.91
C ALA A 17 11.75 13.80 -4.70
N SER A 18 10.70 14.61 -4.89
CA SER A 18 9.97 15.28 -3.81
C SER A 18 9.18 14.33 -2.91
N ILE A 19 8.92 13.10 -3.36
CA ILE A 19 8.19 12.09 -2.61
C ILE A 19 9.20 11.12 -2.00
N PRO A 20 9.35 11.08 -0.66
CA PRO A 20 10.24 10.13 -0.02
C PRO A 20 9.90 8.68 -0.36
N LYS A 21 10.93 7.90 -0.70
CA LYS A 21 10.80 6.48 -1.03
C LYS A 21 10.38 5.66 0.19
N VAL A 22 9.70 4.55 -0.07
CA VAL A 22 9.38 3.52 0.92
C VAL A 22 9.89 2.18 0.38
N GLN A 23 10.35 1.32 1.29
CA GLN A 23 10.62 -0.06 0.92
C GLN A 23 9.28 -0.78 0.79
N GLU A 24 9.06 -1.54 -0.26
CA GLU A 24 7.81 -2.30 -0.43
C GLU A 24 7.77 -3.56 0.45
N VAL A 25 6.57 -4.08 0.74
CA VAL A 25 6.35 -5.20 1.68
C VAL A 25 7.10 -6.47 1.30
N GLY A 26 7.23 -6.76 0.00
CA GLY A 26 8.02 -7.89 -0.48
C GLY A 26 7.45 -9.28 -0.19
N ALA A 27 6.13 -9.40 0.07
CA ALA A 27 5.46 -10.66 0.32
C ALA A 27 4.53 -11.05 -0.84
N SER A 28 4.45 -12.35 -1.15
CA SER A 28 3.43 -12.89 -2.07
C SER A 28 2.09 -13.13 -1.34
N SER A 29 1.06 -13.53 -2.09
CA SER A 29 -0.31 -13.66 -1.56
C SER A 29 -0.44 -14.62 -0.38
N ALA A 30 0.20 -15.80 -0.44
CA ALA A 30 0.12 -16.81 0.62
C ALA A 30 0.71 -16.33 1.98
N PRO A 31 1.96 -15.84 2.05
CA PRO A 31 2.51 -15.33 3.31
C PRO A 31 1.82 -14.04 3.79
N LEU A 32 1.35 -13.18 2.88
CA LEU A 32 0.60 -11.99 3.26
C LEU A 32 -0.76 -12.36 3.88
N LEU A 33 -1.42 -13.37 3.32
CA LEU A 33 -2.69 -13.89 3.84
C LEU A 33 -2.51 -14.54 5.21
N SER A 34 -1.46 -15.34 5.40
CA SER A 34 -1.19 -15.96 6.70
C SER A 34 -0.85 -14.95 7.80
N ALA A 35 -0.22 -13.82 7.44
CA ALA A 35 0.11 -12.73 8.37
C ALA A 35 -1.03 -11.70 8.58
N SER A 36 -2.11 -11.76 7.79
CA SER A 36 -3.13 -10.71 7.71
C SER A 36 -3.75 -10.32 9.05
N PHE A 37 -4.07 -11.28 9.92
CA PHE A 37 -4.61 -11.02 11.26
C PHE A 37 -3.61 -10.29 12.16
N PHE A 38 -2.33 -10.64 12.09
CA PHE A 38 -1.28 -10.00 12.88
C PHE A 38 -1.00 -8.58 12.39
N ILE A 39 -0.97 -8.39 11.07
CA ILE A 39 -0.87 -7.06 10.46
C ILE A 39 -2.06 -6.20 10.88
N GLY A 40 -3.28 -6.74 10.81
CA GLY A 40 -4.50 -6.03 11.22
C GLY A 40 -4.48 -5.65 12.71
N ALA A 41 -4.03 -6.54 13.59
CA ALA A 41 -3.94 -6.25 15.03
C ALA A 41 -2.87 -5.19 15.35
N ARG A 42 -1.71 -5.24 14.68
CA ARG A 42 -0.58 -4.33 14.97
C ARG A 42 -0.73 -2.96 14.31
N CYS A 43 -1.33 -2.92 13.12
CA CYS A 43 -1.33 -1.75 12.24
C CYS A 43 -2.70 -1.10 12.09
N ARG A 44 -3.68 -1.48 12.94
CA ARG A 44 -5.06 -0.98 12.89
C ARG A 44 -5.13 0.54 12.75
N ASP A 45 -4.51 1.27 13.68
CA ASP A 45 -4.60 2.73 13.71
C ASP A 45 -4.05 3.38 12.43
N TYR A 46 -2.97 2.83 11.85
CA TYR A 46 -2.40 3.35 10.60
C TYR A 46 -3.29 3.04 9.39
N ASN A 47 -3.92 1.87 9.36
CA ASN A 47 -4.85 1.48 8.30
C ASN A 47 -6.10 2.35 8.36
N ASP A 48 -6.66 2.54 9.56
CA ASP A 48 -7.86 3.34 9.78
C ASP A 48 -7.58 4.82 9.43
N ASP A 49 -6.42 5.38 9.83
CA ASP A 49 -5.99 6.73 9.44
C ASP A 49 -5.88 6.90 7.91
N TYR A 50 -5.31 5.92 7.21
CA TYR A 50 -5.19 5.96 5.75
C TYR A 50 -6.57 5.93 5.09
N MET A 51 -7.48 5.08 5.57
CA MET A 51 -8.84 4.98 5.03
C MET A 51 -9.68 6.22 5.34
N GLN A 52 -9.50 6.83 6.51
CA GLN A 52 -10.14 8.08 6.87
C GLN A 52 -9.63 9.22 5.95
N CYS A 53 -8.31 9.37 5.82
CA CYS A 53 -7.72 10.34 4.89
C CYS A 53 -8.24 10.16 3.46
N LYS A 54 -8.29 8.92 2.98
CA LYS A 54 -8.76 8.62 1.61
C LYS A 54 -10.23 9.00 1.41
N THR A 55 -11.07 8.74 2.40
CA THR A 55 -12.49 9.14 2.41
C THR A 55 -12.64 10.66 2.38
N ASP A 56 -11.88 11.37 3.20
CA ASP A 56 -11.96 12.82 3.35
C ASP A 56 -11.39 13.59 2.15
N SER A 57 -10.49 12.95 1.38
CA SER A 57 -9.80 13.57 0.24
C SER A 57 -10.65 13.70 -1.03
N ALA A 58 -11.95 13.42 -1.00
CA ALA A 58 -12.91 13.64 -2.09
C ALA A 58 -12.42 13.15 -3.49
N GLY A 59 -11.83 11.95 -3.54
CA GLY A 59 -11.32 11.35 -4.78
C GLY A 59 -9.85 11.68 -5.10
N ARG A 60 -9.13 12.37 -4.22
CA ARG A 60 -7.69 12.66 -4.35
C ARG A 60 -6.80 11.88 -3.37
N GLY A 61 -7.36 10.89 -2.68
CA GLY A 61 -6.67 10.17 -1.60
C GLY A 61 -5.37 9.47 -2.06
N GLU A 62 -5.28 9.06 -3.33
CA GLU A 62 -4.09 8.46 -3.92
C GLU A 62 -2.87 9.39 -3.86
N PHE A 63 -3.08 10.71 -3.97
CA PHE A 63 -2.01 11.69 -3.90
C PHE A 63 -1.89 12.32 -2.51
N ASP A 64 -3.03 12.70 -1.92
CA ASP A 64 -3.04 13.47 -0.68
C ASP A 64 -2.66 12.60 0.55
N CYS A 65 -2.89 11.28 0.51
CA CYS A 65 -2.63 10.34 1.62
C CYS A 65 -1.34 9.51 1.48
N MET A 66 -0.40 9.92 0.62
CA MET A 66 0.88 9.20 0.43
C MET A 66 1.72 9.12 1.71
N LYS A 67 1.51 10.02 2.68
CA LYS A 67 2.20 9.97 3.97
C LYS A 67 1.67 8.83 4.85
N GLU A 68 0.36 8.70 4.94
CA GLU A 68 -0.37 7.68 5.70
C GLU A 68 -0.14 6.32 5.07
N GLY A 69 -0.21 6.21 3.73
CA GLY A 69 0.10 4.98 3.01
C GLY A 69 1.50 4.43 3.33
N ARG A 70 2.52 5.30 3.42
CA ARG A 70 3.87 4.87 3.82
C ARG A 70 3.96 4.37 5.26
N ARG A 71 3.11 4.88 6.17
CA ARG A 71 3.04 4.37 7.55
C ARG A 71 2.46 2.96 7.59
N VAL A 72 1.41 2.72 6.79
CA VAL A 72 0.82 1.38 6.60
C VAL A 72 1.87 0.39 6.10
N THR A 73 2.58 0.71 5.01
CA THR A 73 3.60 -0.18 4.44
C THR A 73 4.71 -0.51 5.44
N ARG A 74 5.24 0.51 6.14
CA ARG A 74 6.29 0.31 7.16
C ARG A 74 5.81 -0.51 8.35
N CYS A 75 4.56 -0.33 8.78
CA CYS A 75 4.00 -1.13 9.85
C CYS A 75 3.83 -2.60 9.43
N ALA A 76 3.30 -2.87 8.24
CA ALA A 76 3.17 -4.23 7.73
C ALA A 76 4.53 -4.95 7.60
N GLN A 77 5.57 -4.22 7.17
CA GLN A 77 6.93 -4.74 7.15
C GLN A 77 7.45 -5.12 8.53
N SER A 78 7.09 -4.39 9.58
CA SER A 78 7.50 -4.73 10.95
C SER A 78 6.90 -6.02 11.49
N VAL A 79 5.85 -6.54 10.85
CA VAL A 79 5.21 -7.82 11.20
C VAL A 79 5.73 -8.97 10.34
N TYR A 80 6.20 -8.68 9.12
CA TYR A 80 6.68 -9.67 8.15
C TYR A 80 8.21 -9.84 8.14
N VAL A 81 8.98 -8.77 8.37
CA VAL A 81 10.43 -8.72 8.14
C VAL A 81 11.24 -8.76 9.44
N TYR A 82 10.62 -8.95 10.60
CA TYR A 82 11.30 -9.28 11.86
C TYR A 82 10.48 -10.25 12.70
#